data_AF-R6VDR2-F1
#
_entry.id   AF-R6VDR2-F1
#
_cell.length_a   1.000
_cell.length_b   1.000
_cell.length_c   1.000
_cell.angle_alpha   90.00
_cell.angle_beta   90.00
_cell.angle_gamma   90.00
#
_symmetry.space_group_name_H-M   'P 1'
#
loop_
_entity.id
_entity.type
_entity.pdbx_description
1 polymer ?
#
loop_
_entity_poly.entity_id
_entity_poly.type
_entity_poly.pdbx_seq_one_letter_code
_entity_poly.pdbx_strand_id
1 'polypeptide(L)' 'MSELHILDVLAARRGCYISDLNLAPFLRRMALSDLRRMEENAYPFSQWQEAVRYLTGDERDFASVKEIKAFILSETEAKR' A
#
# COMPACT_ATOMS: atom_id res chain seq x y z
N MET A 1 7.41 -14.82 -16.19
CA MET A 1 6.49 -13.68 -16.08
C MET A 1 6.87 -12.97 -14.80
N SER A 2 7.32 -11.72 -14.88
CA SER A 2 7.62 -10.92 -13.70
C SER A 2 6.34 -10.85 -12.87
N GLU A 3 6.34 -11.38 -11.65
CA GLU A 3 5.21 -11.19 -10.73
C GLU A 3 5.06 -9.68 -10.54
N LEU A 4 3.95 -9.11 -11.01
CA LEU A 4 3.69 -7.67 -10.90
C LEU A 4 3.61 -7.32 -9.41
N HIS A 5 4.48 -6.42 -8.97
CA HIS A 5 4.48 -5.99 -7.58
C HIS A 5 3.24 -5.14 -7.30
N ILE A 6 2.67 -5.27 -6.09
CA ILE A 6 1.48 -4.49 -5.71
C ILE A 6 1.72 -2.97 -5.86
N LEU A 7 2.93 -2.48 -5.62
CA LEU A 7 3.30 -1.07 -5.83
C LEU A 7 3.29 -0.68 -7.32
N ASP A 8 3.74 -1.56 -8.22
CA ASP A 8 3.69 -1.31 -9.67
C ASP A 8 2.24 -1.17 -10.13
N VAL A 9 1.34 -2.01 -9.61
CA VAL A 9 -0.08 -1.96 -9.95
C VAL A 9 -0.75 -0.68 -9.42
N LEU A 10 -0.40 -0.26 -8.21
CA LEU A 10 -0.87 1.01 -7.64
C LEU A 10 -0.39 2.21 -8.44
N ALA A 11 0.88 2.19 -8.86
CA ALA A 11 1.50 3.24 -9.67
C ALA A 11 0.87 3.29 -11.08
N ALA A 12 0.73 2.12 -11.72
CA ALA A 12 0.13 1.97 -13.05
C ALA A 12 -1.34 2.44 -13.10
N ARG A 13 -2.14 2.14 -12.07
CA ARG A 13 -3.53 2.63 -11.97
C ARG A 13 -3.64 4.15 -11.95
N ARG A 14 -2.56 4.84 -11.59
CA ARG A 14 -2.49 6.29 -11.42
C ARG A 14 -1.69 6.98 -12.51
N GLY A 15 -1.04 6.21 -13.38
CA GLY A 15 -0.13 6.74 -14.40
C GLY A 15 1.08 7.46 -13.82
N CYS A 16 1.53 7.05 -12.62
CA CYS A 16 2.71 7.63 -11.96
C CYS A 16 3.80 6.57 -11.74
N TYR A 17 4.99 6.99 -11.34
CA TYR A 17 6.03 6.06 -10.91
C TYR A 17 5.82 5.63 -9.45
N ILE A 18 6.41 4.49 -9.05
CA ILE A 18 6.37 4.05 -7.65
C ILE A 18 6.96 5.11 -6.71
N SER A 19 8.03 5.79 -7.14
CA SER A 19 8.64 6.89 -6.38
C SER A 19 7.67 8.02 -6.08
N ASP A 20 6.76 8.32 -7.01
CA ASP A 20 5.79 9.41 -6.84
C ASP A 20 4.78 9.10 -5.75
N LEU A 21 4.48 7.81 -5.52
CA LEU A 21 3.59 7.38 -4.44
C LEU A 21 4.10 7.79 -3.07
N ASN A 22 5.43 7.84 -2.87
CA ASN A 22 6.03 8.27 -1.61
C ASN A 22 6.27 9.80 -1.58
N LEU A 23 6.64 10.39 -2.71
CA LEU A 23 6.95 11.83 -2.81
C LEU A 23 5.72 12.72 -2.57
N ALA A 24 4.54 12.32 -3.04
CA ALA A 24 3.34 13.12 -2.90
C ALA A 24 2.42 12.58 -1.79
N PRO A 25 2.17 13.33 -0.70
CA PRO A 25 1.26 12.91 0.38
C PRO A 25 -0.16 12.58 -0.10
N PHE A 26 -0.59 13.20 -1.20
CA PHE A 26 -1.86 12.90 -1.85
C PHE A 26 -1.85 11.53 -2.53
N LEU A 27 -0.84 11.23 -3.36
CA LEU A 27 -0.67 9.93 -4.02
C LEU A 27 -0.55 8.80 -3.01
N ARG A 28 0.21 9.02 -1.92
CA ARG A 28 0.33 8.06 -0.82
C ARG A 28 -1.02 7.66 -0.22
N ARG A 29 -1.83 8.64 0.21
CA ARG A 29 -3.16 8.38 0.82
C ARG A 29 -4.07 7.61 -0.14
N MET A 30 -3.96 7.96 -1.39
CA MET A 30 -4.70 7.36 -2.48
C MET A 30 -4.27 5.91 -2.76
N ALA A 31 -2.96 5.63 -2.79
CA ALA A 31 -2.41 4.28 -2.90
C ALA A 31 -2.79 3.39 -1.70
N LEU A 32 -2.74 3.94 -0.48
CA LEU A 32 -3.21 3.26 0.73
C LEU A 32 -4.72 2.92 0.65
N SER A 33 -5.54 3.86 0.15
CA SER A 33 -6.97 3.62 -0.05
C SER A 33 -7.25 2.51 -1.07
N ASP A 34 -6.47 2.46 -2.16
CA ASP A 34 -6.57 1.40 -3.16
C ASP A 34 -6.13 0.06 -2.58
N LEU A 35 -4.99 0.02 -1.87
CA LEU A 35 -4.48 -1.19 -1.22
C LEU A 35 -5.53 -1.79 -0.26
N ARG A 36 -6.21 -0.95 0.51
CA ARG A 36 -7.30 -1.39 1.41
C ARG A 36 -8.47 -2.05 0.66
N ARG A 37 -8.79 -1.57 -0.55
CA ARG A 37 -9.89 -2.09 -1.39
C ARG A 37 -9.52 -3.37 -2.14
N MET A 38 -8.23 -3.69 -2.26
CA MET A 38 -7.77 -4.90 -2.94
C MET A 38 -8.11 -6.14 -2.12
N GLU A 39 -8.31 -7.27 -2.80
CA GLU A 39 -8.60 -8.55 -2.18
C GLU A 39 -7.37 -9.09 -1.44
N GLU A 40 -7.56 -9.63 -0.23
CA GLU A 40 -6.44 -10.06 0.65
C GLU A 40 -5.58 -11.15 0.01
N ASN A 41 -6.18 -11.97 -0.85
CA ASN A 41 -5.53 -13.08 -1.53
C ASN A 41 -5.00 -12.72 -2.94
N ALA A 42 -5.12 -11.45 -3.36
CA ALA A 42 -4.70 -11.05 -4.71
C ALA A 42 -3.17 -10.99 -4.86
N TYR A 43 -2.44 -10.75 -3.77
CA TYR A 43 -0.98 -10.66 -3.75
C TYR A 43 -0.41 -11.36 -2.52
N PRO A 44 0.82 -11.90 -2.59
CA PRO A 44 1.50 -12.51 -1.44
C PRO A 44 1.65 -11.53 -0.28
N PHE A 45 1.55 -12.04 0.96
CA PHE A 45 1.66 -11.23 2.18
C PHE A 45 2.94 -10.37 2.25
N SER A 46 4.07 -10.89 1.75
CA SER A 46 5.33 -10.16 1.66
C SER A 46 5.19 -8.84 0.90
N GLN A 47 4.48 -8.84 -0.23
CA GLN A 47 4.25 -7.63 -1.01
C GLN A 47 3.37 -6.61 -0.28
N TRP A 48 2.40 -7.08 0.52
CA TRP A 48 1.60 -6.18 1.35
C TRP A 48 2.45 -5.49 2.40
N GLN A 49 3.35 -6.22 3.08
CA GLN A 49 4.27 -5.64 4.05
C GLN A 49 5.21 -4.63 3.41
N GLU A 50 5.82 -5.00 2.28
CA GLU A 50 6.72 -4.10 1.53
C GLU A 50 6.01 -2.82 1.09
N ALA A 51 4.77 -2.94 0.59
CA ALA A 51 4.00 -1.78 0.16
C ALA A 51 3.63 -0.84 1.31
N VAL A 52 3.21 -1.37 2.45
CA VAL A 52 2.92 -0.56 3.64
C VAL A 52 4.18 0.12 4.14
N ARG A 53 5.29 -0.61 4.26
CA ARG A 53 6.58 -0.07 4.69
C ARG A 53 7.06 1.04 3.76
N TYR A 54 6.92 0.84 2.45
CA TYR A 54 7.29 1.83 1.45
C TYR A 54 6.41 3.09 1.51
N LEU A 55 5.09 2.93 1.63
CA LEU A 55 4.15 4.05 1.63
C LEU A 55 4.16 4.83 2.95
N THR A 56 4.17 4.13 4.08
CA THR A 56 4.04 4.77 5.40
C THR A 56 5.38 5.07 6.05
N GLY A 57 6.45 4.38 5.65
CA GLY A 57 7.73 4.38 6.35
C GLY A 57 7.73 3.58 7.65
N ASP A 58 6.60 2.94 8.01
CA ASP A 58 6.49 2.12 9.22
C ASP A 58 7.05 0.71 8.93
N GLU A 59 8.10 0.33 9.67
CA GLU A 59 8.79 -0.95 9.53
C GLU A 59 8.20 -2.05 10.42
N ARG A 60 7.02 -1.82 10.98
CA ARG A 60 6.35 -2.78 11.87
C ARG A 60 6.06 -4.09 11.16
N ASP A 61 6.31 -5.18 11.88
CA ASP A 61 5.91 -6.51 11.45
C ASP A 61 4.41 -6.70 11.70
N PHE A 62 3.69 -7.01 10.62
CA PHE A 62 2.29 -7.37 10.68
C PHE A 62 2.18 -8.90 10.72
N ALA A 63 1.15 -9.43 11.40
CA ALA A 63 0.87 -10.86 11.42
C ALA A 63 -0.05 -11.29 10.27
N SER A 64 -0.78 -10.36 9.65
CA SER A 64 -1.71 -10.66 8.54
C SER A 64 -2.05 -9.46 7.67
N VAL A 65 -2.58 -9.72 6.47
CA VAL A 65 -3.13 -8.67 5.58
C VAL A 65 -4.28 -7.89 6.26
N LYS A 66 -5.04 -8.53 7.15
CA LYS A 66 -6.11 -7.86 7.90
C LYS A 66 -5.57 -6.79 8.84
N GLU A 67 -4.47 -7.07 9.54
CA GLU A 67 -3.81 -6.08 10.40
C GLU A 67 -3.27 -4.92 9.57
N ILE A 68 -2.68 -5.20 8.40
CA ILE A 68 -2.26 -4.18 7.44
C ILE A 68 -3.43 -3.28 7.05
N LYS A 69 -4.57 -3.86 6.67
CA LYS A 69 -5.75 -3.08 6.27
C LYS A 69 -6.33 -2.25 7.41
N ALA A 70 -6.32 -2.78 8.64
CA ALA A 70 -6.74 -2.04 9.83
C ALA A 70 -5.79 -0.88 10.14
N PHE A 71 -4.47 -1.10 10.01
CA PHE A 71 -3.47 -0.05 10.16
C PHE A 71 -3.64 1.06 9.12
N ILE A 72 -3.81 0.69 7.85
CA ILE A 72 -4.09 1.64 6.77
C ILE A 72 -5.34 2.46 7.06
N LEU A 73 -6.41 1.82 7.55
CA LEU A 73 -7.63 2.53 7.93
C LEU A 73 -7.32 3.59 8.99
N SER A 74 -6.61 3.21 10.06
CA SER A 74 -6.21 4.13 11.13
C SER A 74 -5.35 5.30 10.63
N GLU A 75 -4.41 5.05 9.72
CA GLU A 75 -3.56 6.07 9.11
C GLU A 75 -4.35 7.04 8.21
N THR A 76 -5.39 6.55 7.53
CA THR A 76 -6.26 7.39 6.70
C THR A 76 -7.26 8.21 7.53
N GLU A 77 -7.66 7.73 8.70
CA GLU A 77 -8.58 8.41 9.61
C GLU A 77 -7.87 9.40 10.54
N ALA A 78 -6.65 9.09 11.00
CA ALA A 78 -5.86 9.96 11.87
C ALA A 78 -5.42 11.27 11.20
N LYS A 79 -5.46 11.34 9.86
CA LYS A 79 -5.10 12.51 9.06
C LYS A 79 -6.31 13.27 8.50
N ARG A 80 -7.51 13.03 9.02
CA ARG A 80 -8.73 13.80 8.71
C ARG A 80 -8.81 15.11 9.46
#